data_AF-A0A951YBE8-F1
#
_entry.id   AF-A0A951YBE8-F1
#
_cell.length_a   1.000
_cell.length_b   1.000
_cell.length_c   1.000
_cell.angle_alpha   90.00
_cell.angle_beta   90.00
_cell.angle_gamma   90.00
#
_symmetry.space_group_name_H-M   'P 1'
#
loop_
_entity.id
_entity.type
_entity.pdbx_description
1 polymer ?
#
loop_
_entity_poly.entity_id
_entity_poly.type
_entity_poly.pdbx_seq_one_letter_code
_entity_poly.pdbx_strand_id
1 'polypeptide(L)'
;MNSKFKMLLLAAVCSISLLSCKKDYDCDCTISVDLGTGTPFSIVQTTGIEKTNKKGAEGTCKNIENNLVSTIGLTGGTVDCKID
;
A
#
# COMPACT_ATOMS: atom_id res chain seq x y z
N MET A 1 -16.65 48.19 -16.46
CA MET A 1 -16.01 46.87 -16.25
C MET A 1 -16.97 46.04 -15.42
N ASN A 2 -17.75 45.12 -16.02
CA ASN A 2 -17.42 43.71 -16.25
C ASN A 2 -16.72 43.10 -15.01
N SER A 3 -17.23 42.09 -14.31
CA SER A 3 -17.86 40.88 -14.83
C SER A 3 -18.72 40.17 -13.77
N LYS A 4 -19.86 39.65 -14.24
CA LYS A 4 -20.72 38.68 -13.57
C LYS A 4 -20.05 37.30 -13.50
N PHE A 5 -20.58 36.43 -12.65
CA PHE A 5 -20.76 34.98 -12.88
C PHE A 5 -19.54 34.19 -13.39
N LYS A 6 -18.87 33.47 -12.49
CA LYS A 6 -18.06 32.24 -12.70
C LYS A 6 -17.47 31.94 -11.32
N MET A 7 -17.75 30.85 -10.64
CA MET A 7 -17.52 29.50 -11.13
C MET A 7 -18.44 28.56 -10.35
N LEU A 8 -19.54 28.17 -10.98
CA LEU A 8 -20.19 26.89 -10.70
C LEU A 8 -19.14 25.77 -10.85
N LEU A 9 -19.24 24.77 -9.96
CA LEU A 9 -18.85 23.38 -10.21
C LEU A 9 -17.48 23.14 -10.85
N LEU A 10 -16.42 23.12 -10.03
CA LEU A 10 -15.17 22.46 -10.40
C LEU A 10 -14.78 21.41 -9.34
N ALA A 11 -15.66 20.43 -9.11
CA ALA A 11 -15.26 19.18 -8.48
C ALA A 11 -16.02 17.96 -9.03
N ALA A 12 -16.72 18.11 -10.15
CA ALA A 12 -17.40 17.03 -10.87
C ALA A 12 -16.63 16.58 -12.12
N VAL A 13 -15.29 16.64 -12.09
CA VAL A 13 -14.41 16.11 -13.14
C VAL A 13 -13.26 15.30 -12.54
N CYS A 14 -13.58 14.33 -11.68
CA CYS A 14 -12.67 13.22 -11.40
C CYS A 14 -13.37 11.85 -11.54
N SER A 15 -14.62 11.83 -12.01
CA SER A 15 -15.44 10.61 -11.99
C SER A 15 -15.23 9.67 -13.17
N ILE A 16 -14.30 9.93 -14.10
CA ILE A 16 -14.15 9.09 -15.32
C ILE A 16 -12.69 8.78 -15.70
N SER A 17 -11.67 9.39 -15.08
CA SER A 17 -10.26 9.07 -15.40
C SER A 17 -9.64 8.01 -14.48
N LEU A 18 -10.38 7.45 -13.53
CA LEU A 18 -9.91 6.44 -12.57
C LEU A 18 -9.68 5.04 -13.16
N LEU A 19 -9.91 4.83 -14.46
CA LEU A 19 -9.97 3.48 -15.02
C LEU A 19 -8.64 2.88 -15.50
N SER A 20 -7.52 3.62 -15.58
CA SER A 20 -6.20 3.00 -15.89
C SER A 20 -4.96 3.89 -15.65
N CYS A 21 -4.98 4.83 -14.70
CA CYS A 21 -3.73 5.44 -14.24
C CYS A 21 -2.95 4.41 -13.42
N LYS A 22 -2.19 3.57 -14.12
CA LYS A 22 -1.12 2.77 -13.55
C LYS A 22 -0.18 3.72 -12.81
N LYS A 23 -0.13 3.56 -11.50
CA LYS A 23 0.79 4.29 -10.63
C LYS A 23 1.72 3.29 -9.97
N ASP A 24 2.87 3.78 -9.61
CA ASP A 24 3.78 3.06 -8.74
C ASP A 24 3.26 3.21 -7.31
N TYR A 25 3.20 2.09 -6.62
CA TYR A 25 2.80 1.99 -5.21
C TYR A 25 3.94 1.30 -4.47
N ASP A 26 4.13 1.62 -3.20
CA ASP A 26 5.11 0.91 -2.36
C ASP A 26 4.37 -0.02 -1.40
N CYS A 27 4.86 -1.25 -1.25
CA CYS A 27 4.37 -2.19 -0.25
C CYS A 27 5.36 -2.22 0.91
N ASP A 28 5.01 -1.56 2.00
CA ASP A 28 5.76 -1.54 3.24
C ASP A 28 5.29 -2.67 4.15
N CYS A 29 6.16 -3.63 4.35
CA CYS A 29 5.95 -4.76 5.26
C CYS A 29 6.76 -4.56 6.53
N THR A 30 6.09 -4.59 7.67
CA THR A 30 6.72 -4.64 8.99
C THR A 30 6.63 -6.06 9.52
N ILE A 31 7.79 -6.69 9.67
CA ILE A 31 7.94 -8.01 10.24
C ILE A 31 8.30 -7.82 11.71
N SER A 32 7.48 -8.31 12.64
CA SER A 32 7.78 -8.28 14.07
C SER A 32 8.03 -9.69 14.55
N VAL A 33 9.19 -9.94 15.15
CA VAL A 33 9.53 -11.27 15.64
C VAL A 33 9.88 -11.17 17.12
N ASP A 34 9.24 -12.03 17.90
CA ASP A 34 9.52 -12.20 19.31
C ASP A 34 10.31 -13.49 19.52
N LEU A 35 11.59 -13.36 19.88
CA LEU A 35 12.48 -14.50 20.14
C LEU A 35 12.38 -15.00 21.60
N GLY A 36 11.40 -14.53 22.38
CA GLY A 36 11.29 -14.87 23.81
C GLY A 36 12.42 -14.31 24.69
N THR A 37 13.32 -13.49 24.14
CA THR A 37 14.46 -12.87 24.85
C THR A 37 14.13 -11.50 25.44
N GLY A 38 12.89 -11.01 25.31
CA GLY A 38 12.40 -9.78 25.92
C GLY A 38 12.57 -8.51 25.08
N THR A 39 13.24 -8.57 23.93
CA THR A 39 13.31 -7.47 22.96
C THR A 39 12.75 -7.92 21.62
N PRO A 40 11.51 -7.52 21.25
CA PRO A 40 10.99 -7.77 19.92
C PRO A 40 11.84 -6.99 18.91
N PHE A 41 12.12 -7.59 17.76
CA PHE A 41 12.74 -6.90 16.64
C PHE A 41 11.71 -6.71 15.55
N SER A 42 11.74 -5.52 14.94
CA SER A 42 10.93 -5.19 13.79
C SER A 42 11.83 -4.91 12.59
N ILE A 43 11.55 -5.57 11.48
CA ILE A 43 12.23 -5.35 10.19
C ILE A 43 11.21 -4.73 9.25
N VAL A 44 11.53 -3.54 8.74
CA VAL A 44 10.72 -2.90 7.70
C VAL A 44 11.32 -3.24 6.35
N GLN A 45 10.50 -3.76 5.45
CA GLN A 45 10.86 -4.09 4.08
C GLN A 45 9.88 -3.44 3.12
N THR A 46 10.40 -2.53 2.29
CA THR A 46 9.63 -1.85 1.25
C THR A 46 9.85 -2.54 -0.09
N THR A 47 8.77 -2.85 -0.80
CA THR A 47 8.81 -3.41 -2.15
C THR A 47 7.99 -2.56 -3.10
N GLY A 48 8.63 -1.95 -4.10
CA GLY A 48 7.96 -1.18 -5.12
C GLY A 48 7.10 -2.06 -6.04
N ILE A 49 5.85 -1.66 -6.24
CA ILE A 49 4.89 -2.28 -7.13
C ILE A 49 4.59 -1.30 -8.25
N GLU A 50 5.33 -1.43 -9.34
CA GLU A 50 5.27 -0.48 -10.44
C GLU A 50 4.00 -0.64 -11.29
N LYS A 51 3.55 0.50 -11.83
CA LYS A 51 2.57 0.59 -12.94
C LYS A 51 1.38 -0.34 -12.78
N THR A 52 0.75 -0.32 -11.61
CA THR A 52 -0.44 -1.12 -11.34
C THR A 52 -1.62 -0.25 -10.91
N ASN A 53 -2.81 -0.85 -10.83
CA ASN A 53 -3.95 -0.20 -10.19
C ASN A 53 -3.96 -0.56 -8.70
N LYS A 54 -4.66 0.24 -7.87
CA LYS A 54 -4.68 0.04 -6.42
C LYS A 54 -5.04 -1.39 -6.01
N LYS A 55 -6.06 -1.99 -6.64
CA LYS A 55 -6.46 -3.38 -6.34
C LYS A 55 -5.39 -4.42 -6.71
N GLY A 56 -4.66 -4.18 -7.79
CA GLY A 56 -3.53 -5.00 -8.21
C GLY A 56 -2.35 -4.84 -7.25
N ALA A 57 -2.08 -3.62 -6.78
CA ALA A 57 -1.11 -3.36 -5.72
C ALA A 57 -1.51 -4.06 -4.42
N GLU A 58 -2.78 -3.97 -4.01
CA GLU A 58 -3.35 -4.68 -2.84
C GLU A 58 -3.15 -6.19 -2.95
N GLY A 59 -3.46 -6.77 -4.11
CA GLY A 59 -3.27 -8.20 -4.36
C GLY A 59 -1.80 -8.62 -4.30
N THR A 60 -0.91 -7.86 -4.94
CA THR A 60 0.55 -8.13 -4.93
C THR A 60 1.14 -7.97 -3.54
N CYS A 61 0.81 -6.89 -2.83
CA CYS A 61 1.31 -6.61 -1.48
C CYS A 61 0.84 -7.69 -0.49
N LYS A 62 -0.43 -8.13 -0.61
CA LYS A 62 -0.94 -9.26 0.19
C LYS A 62 -0.29 -10.59 -0.16
N ASN A 63 0.10 -10.81 -1.42
CA ASN A 63 0.84 -12.02 -1.79
C ASN A 63 2.25 -12.02 -1.20
N ILE A 64 2.93 -10.86 -1.19
CA ILE A 64 4.22 -10.65 -0.52
C ILE A 64 4.07 -10.93 0.98
N GLU A 65 3.07 -10.34 1.63
CA GLU A 65 2.73 -10.59 3.03
C GLU A 65 2.59 -12.08 3.32
N ASN A 66 1.78 -12.81 2.55
CA ASN A 66 1.59 -14.25 2.75
C ASN A 66 2.89 -15.05 2.59
N ASN A 67 3.76 -14.66 1.66
CA ASN A 67 5.07 -15.31 1.46
C ASN A 67 5.97 -15.09 2.68
N LEU A 68 5.99 -13.87 3.20
CA LEU A 68 6.72 -13.49 4.41
C LEU A 68 6.14 -14.18 5.65
N VAL A 69 4.81 -14.19 5.83
CA VAL A 69 4.15 -14.92 6.93
C VAL A 69 4.47 -16.41 6.87
N SER A 70 4.53 -17.03 5.69
CA SER A 70 4.93 -18.43 5.57
C SER A 70 6.38 -18.67 6.05
N THR A 71 7.26 -17.69 5.84
CA THR A 71 8.66 -17.76 6.25
C THR A 71 8.83 -17.45 7.76
N ILE A 72 8.13 -16.44 8.27
CA ILE A 72 8.23 -15.90 9.64
C ILE A 72 7.31 -16.62 10.63
N GLY A 73 6.18 -17.16 10.17
CA GLY A 73 5.21 -17.87 11.01
C GLY A 73 5.81 -19.13 11.64
N LEU A 74 6.89 -19.66 11.05
CA LEU A 74 7.70 -20.75 11.62
C LEU A 74 8.56 -20.31 12.81
N THR A 75 8.87 -19.02 12.93
CA THR A 75 9.70 -18.45 14.02
C THR A 75 8.89 -17.69 15.07
N GLY A 76 7.54 -17.74 15.00
CA GLY A 76 6.66 -17.10 15.98
C GLY A 76 6.48 -15.59 15.81
N GLY A 77 6.88 -15.04 14.66
CA GLY A 77 6.68 -13.63 14.34
C GLY A 77 5.34 -13.33 13.65
N THR A 78 5.00 -12.05 13.58
CA THR A 78 3.89 -11.49 12.81
C THR A 78 4.41 -10.63 11.65
N VAL A 79 3.63 -10.53 10.58
CA VAL A 79 3.94 -9.66 9.43
C VAL A 79 2.70 -8.81 9.17
N ASP A 80 2.89 -7.51 9.03
CA ASP A 80 1.85 -6.55 8.65
C ASP A 80 2.34 -5.78 7.42
N CYS A 81 1.64 -5.88 6.29
CA CYS A 81 1.99 -5.15 5.08
C CYS A 81 0.93 -4.11 4.74
N LYS A 82 1.38 -2.92 4.34
CA LYS A 82 0.54 -1.81 3.89
C LYS A 82 1.07 -1.25 2.59
N ILE A 83 0.18 -0.61 1.86
CA ILE A 83 0.46 0.00 0.57
C ILE A 83 0.43 1.50 0.76
N ASP A 84 1.50 2.16 0.34
CA ASP A 84 1.65 3.62 0.30
C ASP A 84 1.41 4.14 -1.14
#